data_AF-A0A2H6K080-F1
#
_entry.id   AF-A0A2H6K080-F1
#
_cell.length_a   1.000
_cell.length_b   1.000
_cell.length_c   1.000
_cell.angle_alpha   90.00
_cell.angle_beta   90.00
_cell.angle_gamma   90.00
#
_symmetry.space_group_name_H-M   'P 1'
#
loop_
_entity.id
_entity.type
_entity.pdbx_description
1 polymer ?
#
loop_
_entity_poly.entity_id
_entity_poly.type
_entity_poly.pdbx_seq_one_letter_code
_entity_poly.pdbx_strand_id
1 'polypeptide(L)'
;MNHRIQIILVLALLSAFLFTLNSAPVSAKAEGIGAIGWNGEYWLIGTFDGEVVKYDGEEFTRIGALDERILEVESTEDFWLIDGWHTLVKYDGKALTKIGDYDVGKTSCNPSYCLIYAKLKGEELSEEAAIAKKKEFVQMSEGEKKKFKEELLSMDRLFRYDGRAMIDLSENVEFPIREMRWNGAYWLIGTTNLEGDSGLYKFDGGEITPIELQTKEIPKEAYHLESISWEGDFWLIAVAEGVNSTLYKYDGESFEQVFSSQNKVQSLACNSEFCLIFLDNNDIIKFDGSRFEMINESFESGKILYALRNVKWDGDYWLISYTIANEGGSIAKYDGENFTELTEMPSNCFEGGMEWNDKYWLIGTFQINCNRWALLKYDGLTFTDLTREFEGVASSTVPLEHPWSTPPPLPGYFHTVFPGLLLLELILLSILLWKIREKRGVFYGAVWGLIGLTVHVMLEGAKLMRGYAWIIEIIALPSVIWSKIAYQLGGGGTFYYSPLIVLPVSVAIGAVIGYGIEKGYQKVKGKR
;
A
#
# COMPACT_ATOMS: atom_id res chain seq x y z
N MET A 1 42.70 33.23 17.99
CA MET A 1 42.06 31.90 18.17
C MET A 1 42.55 30.99 17.04
N ASN A 2 42.62 29.66 17.22
CA ASN A 2 43.41 28.81 16.31
C ASN A 2 42.55 28.24 15.15
N HIS A 3 42.89 28.53 13.88
CA HIS A 3 42.08 28.15 12.70
C HIS A 3 41.74 26.65 12.62
N ARG A 4 42.61 25.78 13.15
CA ARG A 4 42.35 24.33 13.19
C ARG A 4 41.11 23.95 14.01
N ILE A 5 40.75 24.73 15.02
CA ILE A 5 39.53 24.52 15.83
C ILE A 5 38.29 24.90 15.01
N GLN A 6 38.36 25.98 14.21
CA GLN A 6 37.27 26.38 13.32
C GLN A 6 36.97 25.30 12.26
N ILE A 7 38.01 24.69 11.67
CA ILE A 7 37.84 23.62 10.66
C ILE A 7 37.13 22.40 11.27
N ILE A 8 37.50 21.98 12.48
CA ILE A 8 36.84 20.84 13.17
C ILE A 8 35.37 21.18 13.49
N LEU A 9 35.09 22.40 13.95
CA LEU A 9 33.71 22.87 14.19
C LEU A 9 32.88 22.92 12.91
N VAL A 10 33.45 23.39 11.80
CA VAL A 10 32.78 23.40 10.49
C VAL A 10 32.49 21.98 10.02
N LEU A 11 33.42 21.03 10.15
CA LEU A 11 33.19 19.63 9.76
C LEU A 11 32.12 18.95 10.62
N ALA A 12 32.12 19.18 11.94
CA ALA A 12 31.09 18.67 12.84
C ALA A 12 29.70 19.26 12.58
N LEU A 13 29.64 20.54 12.19
CA LEU A 13 28.38 21.17 11.73
C LEU A 13 27.95 20.63 10.36
N LEU A 14 28.89 20.34 9.45
CA LEU A 14 28.59 19.79 8.13
C LEU A 14 28.03 18.36 8.23
N SER A 15 28.60 17.51 9.09
CA SER A 15 28.10 16.15 9.30
C SER A 15 26.75 16.13 10.02
N ALA A 16 26.52 17.02 11.00
CA ALA A 16 25.19 17.21 11.59
C ALA A 16 24.15 17.70 10.57
N PHE A 17 24.52 18.65 9.71
CA PHE A 17 23.64 19.19 8.66
C PHE A 17 23.29 18.14 7.59
N LEU A 18 24.26 17.31 7.18
CA LEU A 18 24.03 16.15 6.31
C LEU A 18 23.14 15.09 6.98
N PHE A 19 23.26 14.90 8.30
CA PHE A 19 22.37 14.01 9.04
C PHE A 19 20.91 14.51 9.01
N THR A 20 20.69 15.82 9.22
CA THR A 20 19.35 16.42 9.12
C THR A 20 18.78 16.43 7.70
N LEU A 21 19.62 16.50 6.66
CA LEU A 21 19.18 16.42 5.27
C LEU A 21 18.68 15.02 4.88
N ASN A 22 19.27 13.97 5.44
CA ASN A 22 18.83 12.57 5.23
C ASN A 22 17.69 12.14 6.17
N SER A 23 17.24 13.00 7.10
CA SER A 23 16.15 12.71 8.03
C SER A 23 15.02 13.73 7.99
N ALA A 24 15.03 14.66 7.03
CA ALA A 24 13.85 15.44 6.71
C ALA A 24 12.82 14.50 6.07
N PRO A 25 11.57 14.41 6.57
CA PRO A 25 10.54 13.69 5.84
C PRO A 25 10.40 14.35 4.47
N VAL A 26 10.44 13.55 3.41
CA VAL A 26 10.03 14.03 2.09
C VAL A 26 8.58 14.47 2.26
N SER A 27 8.31 15.76 2.07
CA SER A 27 6.95 16.27 2.02
C SER A 27 6.31 15.69 0.76
N ALA A 28 5.69 14.52 0.90
CA ALA A 28 4.71 14.05 -0.05
C ALA A 28 3.68 15.18 -0.20
N LYS A 29 3.64 15.73 -1.41
CA LYS A 29 2.54 16.58 -1.81
C LYS A 29 1.62 15.62 -2.55
N ALA A 30 0.39 15.46 -2.05
CA ALA A 30 -0.55 14.51 -2.62
C ALA A 30 -0.56 14.52 -4.15
N GLU A 31 -0.51 13.33 -4.75
CA GLU A 31 -0.58 13.17 -6.21
C GLU A 31 -2.02 13.36 -6.73
N GLY A 32 -2.98 13.22 -5.83
CA GLY A 32 -4.41 13.44 -6.02
C GLY A 32 -5.23 12.82 -4.89
N ILE A 33 -6.53 13.07 -4.91
CA ILE A 33 -7.50 12.32 -4.12
C ILE A 33 -7.79 11.00 -4.86
N GLY A 34 -7.67 9.88 -4.16
CA GLY A 34 -7.87 8.54 -4.69
C GLY A 34 -9.21 7.92 -4.33
N ALA A 35 -9.80 8.30 -3.19
CA ALA A 35 -11.12 7.83 -2.77
C ALA A 35 -11.84 8.87 -1.88
N ILE A 36 -13.17 8.91 -1.97
CA ILE A 36 -14.06 9.65 -1.06
C ILE A 36 -15.28 8.77 -0.80
N GLY A 37 -15.69 8.67 0.47
CA GLY A 37 -16.98 8.09 0.87
C GLY A 37 -17.63 8.92 1.98
N TRP A 38 -18.89 8.61 2.30
CA TRP A 38 -19.73 9.27 3.32
C TRP A 38 -20.45 8.22 4.17
N ASN A 39 -20.53 8.42 5.49
CA ASN A 39 -21.18 7.48 6.43
C ASN A 39 -22.43 8.04 7.13
N GLY A 40 -22.97 9.18 6.69
CA GLY A 40 -24.06 9.88 7.38
C GLY A 40 -23.61 10.93 8.42
N GLU A 41 -22.36 10.90 8.86
CA GLU A 41 -21.80 11.88 9.81
C GLU A 41 -20.63 12.69 9.23
N TYR A 42 -19.71 12.04 8.50
CA TYR A 42 -18.51 12.65 7.96
C TYR A 42 -18.04 11.97 6.67
N TRP A 43 -17.24 12.67 5.87
CA TRP A 43 -16.48 12.07 4.77
C TRP A 43 -15.18 11.49 5.28
N LEU A 44 -14.81 10.33 4.75
CA LEU A 44 -13.44 9.85 4.77
C LEU A 44 -12.84 10.06 3.37
N ILE A 45 -11.65 10.68 3.34
CA ILE A 45 -10.95 11.06 2.12
C ILE A 45 -9.59 10.34 2.14
N GLY A 46 -9.31 9.56 1.10
CA GLY A 46 -8.04 8.87 0.89
C GLY A 46 -7.29 9.44 -0.32
N THR A 47 -5.96 9.55 -0.23
CA THR A 47 -5.13 10.12 -1.29
C THR A 47 -4.23 9.08 -1.98
N PHE A 48 -3.68 9.47 -3.14
CA PHE A 48 -2.68 8.67 -3.85
C PHE A 48 -1.26 8.75 -3.25
N ASP A 49 -1.04 9.52 -2.18
CA ASP A 49 0.14 9.39 -1.30
C ASP A 49 -0.19 8.73 0.05
N GLY A 50 -1.37 8.14 0.19
CA GLY A 50 -1.76 7.30 1.32
C GLY A 50 -2.33 8.04 2.54
N GLU A 51 -2.47 9.37 2.48
CA GLU A 51 -3.05 10.18 3.56
C GLU A 51 -4.55 9.90 3.74
N VAL A 52 -4.96 9.73 4.99
CA VAL A 52 -6.34 9.53 5.43
C VAL A 52 -6.80 10.76 6.21
N VAL A 53 -7.82 11.44 5.69
CA VAL A 53 -8.37 12.67 6.28
C VAL A 53 -9.88 12.53 6.47
N LYS A 54 -10.36 12.88 7.66
CA LYS A 54 -11.78 13.06 7.98
C LYS A 54 -12.18 14.50 7.66
N TYR A 55 -13.35 14.70 7.07
CA TYR A 55 -13.99 16.01 6.95
C TYR A 55 -15.42 15.90 7.48
N ASP A 56 -15.86 16.79 8.36
CA ASP A 56 -17.24 16.82 8.89
C ASP A 56 -18.13 17.90 8.23
N GLY A 57 -17.56 18.67 7.31
CA GLY A 57 -18.23 19.75 6.59
C GLY A 57 -17.82 21.15 7.04
N GLU A 58 -17.16 21.27 8.19
CA GLU A 58 -16.56 22.51 8.70
C GLU A 58 -15.04 22.37 8.90
N GLU A 59 -14.56 21.27 9.49
CA GLU A 59 -13.13 21.07 9.79
C GLU A 59 -12.54 19.79 9.16
N PHE A 60 -11.30 19.89 8.69
CA PHE A 60 -10.49 18.75 8.24
C PHE A 60 -9.64 18.21 9.40
N THR A 61 -9.73 16.91 9.68
CA THR A 61 -8.91 16.22 10.69
C THR A 61 -8.06 15.13 10.02
N ARG A 62 -6.73 15.25 10.07
CA ARG A 62 -5.83 14.17 9.64
C ARG A 62 -5.94 12.99 10.59
N ILE A 63 -6.18 11.80 10.05
CA ILE A 63 -6.34 10.54 10.81
C ILE A 63 -5.03 9.75 10.84
N GLY A 64 -4.31 9.73 9.72
CA GLY A 64 -3.01 9.07 9.57
C GLY A 64 -2.69 8.83 8.11
N ALA A 65 -1.74 7.94 7.83
CA ALA A 65 -1.37 7.58 6.47
C ALA A 65 -1.05 6.08 6.33
N LEU A 66 -1.19 5.57 5.11
CA LEU A 66 -0.66 4.31 4.62
C LEU A 66 0.64 4.58 3.84
N ASP A 67 1.51 3.57 3.71
CA ASP A 67 2.73 3.64 2.87
C ASP A 67 2.43 3.48 1.35
N GLU A 68 1.15 3.36 0.98
CA GLU A 68 0.66 2.95 -0.33
C GLU A 68 -0.59 3.77 -0.73
N ARG A 69 -0.87 3.87 -2.03
CA ARG A 69 -2.04 4.56 -2.61
C ARG A 69 -3.36 4.02 -2.05
N ILE A 70 -4.27 4.89 -1.60
CA ILE A 70 -5.66 4.52 -1.31
C ILE A 70 -6.46 4.48 -2.61
N LEU A 71 -7.29 3.45 -2.78
CA LEU A 71 -8.06 3.17 -4.00
C LEU A 71 -9.57 3.21 -3.77
N GLU A 72 -10.05 2.69 -2.63
CA GLU A 72 -11.47 2.64 -2.28
C GLU A 72 -11.64 2.88 -0.77
N VAL A 73 -12.75 3.53 -0.37
CA VAL A 73 -13.18 3.62 1.03
C VAL A 73 -14.68 3.34 1.10
N GLU A 74 -15.07 2.37 1.92
CA GLU A 74 -16.48 2.04 2.18
C GLU A 74 -16.75 2.09 3.70
N SER A 75 -18.01 2.32 4.08
CA SER A 75 -18.42 2.43 5.49
C SER A 75 -19.47 1.40 5.90
N THR A 76 -19.39 1.01 7.16
CA THR A 76 -20.45 0.36 7.95
C THR A 76 -20.88 1.33 9.06
N GLU A 77 -21.88 0.97 9.87
CA GLU A 77 -22.26 1.76 11.06
C GLU A 77 -21.14 1.82 12.12
N ASP A 78 -20.32 0.76 12.24
CA ASP A 78 -19.30 0.60 13.28
C ASP A 78 -17.88 1.02 12.84
N PHE A 79 -17.57 0.98 11.53
CA PHE A 79 -16.22 1.21 11.00
C PHE A 79 -16.17 1.53 9.50
N TRP A 80 -15.06 2.15 9.08
CA TRP A 80 -14.64 2.27 7.68
C TRP A 80 -13.68 1.17 7.28
N LEU A 81 -13.87 0.62 6.07
CA LEU A 81 -12.90 -0.16 5.35
C LEU A 81 -12.14 0.77 4.40
N ILE A 82 -10.81 0.70 4.43
CA ILE A 82 -9.91 1.48 3.57
C ILE A 82 -9.08 0.49 2.77
N ASP A 83 -9.26 0.50 1.46
CA ASP A 83 -8.45 -0.28 0.53
C ASP A 83 -7.26 0.56 0.04
N GLY A 84 -6.06 0.13 0.44
CA GLY A 84 -4.80 0.60 -0.13
C GLY A 84 -4.22 -0.46 -1.06
N TRP A 85 -3.52 -0.01 -2.11
CA TRP A 85 -3.04 -0.80 -3.27
C TRP A 85 -2.54 -2.23 -2.95
N HIS A 86 -1.86 -2.44 -1.81
CA HIS A 86 -1.56 -3.78 -1.30
C HIS A 86 -1.76 -3.92 0.23
N THR A 87 -2.59 -3.09 0.86
CA THR A 87 -2.74 -2.99 2.32
C THR A 87 -4.18 -2.62 2.72
N LEU A 88 -4.86 -3.54 3.38
CA LEU A 88 -6.23 -3.38 3.85
C LEU A 88 -6.26 -2.86 5.29
N VAL A 89 -7.02 -1.79 5.56
CA VAL A 89 -7.05 -1.09 6.86
C VAL A 89 -8.48 -0.83 7.33
N LYS A 90 -8.73 -0.95 8.63
CA LYS A 90 -9.96 -0.47 9.29
C LYS A 90 -9.72 0.89 9.94
N TYR A 91 -10.69 1.80 9.88
CA TYR A 91 -10.78 2.96 10.78
C TYR A 91 -12.07 2.91 11.61
N ASP A 92 -11.94 2.87 12.94
CA ASP A 92 -13.05 2.71 13.91
C ASP A 92 -13.51 4.04 14.55
N GLY A 93 -13.31 5.15 13.83
CA GLY A 93 -13.51 6.51 14.37
C GLY A 93 -12.40 6.96 15.35
N LYS A 94 -11.41 6.11 15.68
CA LYS A 94 -10.33 6.44 16.63
C LYS A 94 -8.93 6.12 16.12
N ALA A 95 -8.72 4.98 15.46
CA ALA A 95 -7.41 4.53 15.02
C ALA A 95 -7.43 3.71 13.73
N LEU A 96 -6.36 3.84 12.94
CA LEU A 96 -6.10 3.00 11.77
C LEU A 96 -5.55 1.63 12.22
N THR A 97 -6.31 0.57 11.98
CA THR A 97 -5.94 -0.82 12.30
C THR A 97 -5.68 -1.60 11.01
N LYS A 98 -4.42 -2.00 10.74
CA LYS A 98 -4.13 -2.84 9.58
C LYS A 98 -4.78 -4.21 9.75
N ILE A 99 -5.59 -4.61 8.77
CA ILE A 99 -6.26 -5.92 8.72
C ILE A 99 -5.28 -6.95 8.14
N GLY A 100 -4.55 -6.58 7.08
CA GLY A 100 -3.48 -7.38 6.52
C GLY A 100 -2.90 -6.80 5.24
N ASP A 101 -2.06 -7.59 4.59
CA ASP A 101 -1.43 -7.32 3.30
C ASP A 101 -2.20 -8.08 2.21
N TYR A 102 -2.98 -7.36 1.41
CA TYR A 102 -3.94 -7.91 0.47
C TYR A 102 -3.93 -7.11 -0.84
N ASP A 103 -3.99 -7.80 -1.98
CA ASP A 103 -4.33 -7.21 -3.27
C ASP A 103 -5.86 -7.32 -3.42
N VAL A 104 -6.61 -6.25 -3.18
CA VAL A 104 -8.08 -6.27 -3.24
C VAL A 104 -8.57 -6.11 -4.68
N GLY A 105 -9.56 -6.91 -5.07
CA GLY A 105 -10.21 -6.83 -6.38
C GLY A 105 -11.59 -6.17 -6.34
N LYS A 106 -12.35 -6.40 -5.27
CA LYS A 106 -13.66 -5.76 -4.99
C LYS A 106 -13.93 -5.70 -3.48
N THR A 107 -14.59 -4.62 -3.04
CA THR A 107 -15.31 -4.59 -1.76
C THR A 107 -16.82 -4.41 -1.98
N SER A 108 -17.63 -4.75 -0.98
CA SER A 108 -19.03 -4.32 -0.87
C SER A 108 -19.53 -4.46 0.57
N CYS A 109 -19.70 -3.34 1.25
CA CYS A 109 -20.22 -3.23 2.61
C CYS A 109 -21.75 -3.18 2.67
N ASN A 110 -22.29 -3.67 3.79
CA ASN A 110 -23.61 -3.30 4.29
C ASN A 110 -23.46 -2.61 5.67
N PRO A 111 -24.55 -2.17 6.33
CA PRO A 111 -24.46 -1.47 7.61
C PRO A 111 -23.70 -2.20 8.72
N SER A 112 -23.55 -3.53 8.66
CA SER A 112 -22.95 -4.34 9.73
C SER A 112 -21.58 -4.94 9.41
N TYR A 113 -21.27 -5.22 8.14
CA TYR A 113 -20.01 -5.84 7.72
C TYR A 113 -19.76 -5.70 6.22
N CYS A 114 -18.55 -6.03 5.78
CA CYS A 114 -18.17 -6.00 4.36
C CYS A 114 -17.88 -7.38 3.79
N LEU A 115 -18.24 -7.59 2.52
CA LEU A 115 -17.62 -8.60 1.67
C LEU A 115 -16.36 -8.00 1.03
N ILE A 116 -15.34 -8.84 0.91
CA ILE A 116 -14.02 -8.46 0.38
C ILE A 116 -13.53 -9.61 -0.50
N TYR A 117 -13.37 -9.37 -1.80
CA TYR A 117 -12.71 -10.28 -2.72
C TYR A 117 -11.26 -9.82 -2.90
N ALA A 118 -10.32 -10.57 -2.35
CA ALA A 118 -8.91 -10.17 -2.29
C ALA A 118 -7.96 -11.36 -2.31
N LYS A 119 -6.76 -11.11 -2.81
CA LYS A 119 -5.65 -12.06 -2.90
C LYS A 119 -4.60 -11.76 -1.84
N LEU A 120 -3.91 -12.78 -1.34
CA LEU A 120 -2.88 -12.61 -0.29
C LEU A 120 -1.54 -12.17 -0.89
N LYS A 121 -1.05 -11.00 -0.44
CA LYS A 121 0.23 -10.42 -0.90
C LYS A 121 1.38 -11.38 -0.59
N GLY A 122 2.16 -11.72 -1.60
CA GLY A 122 3.31 -12.62 -1.45
C GLY A 122 3.03 -14.12 -1.61
N GLU A 123 1.78 -14.54 -1.82
CA GLU A 123 1.50 -15.87 -2.43
C GLU A 123 1.78 -15.87 -3.95
N GLU A 124 2.01 -14.68 -4.52
CA GLU A 124 2.33 -14.42 -5.93
C GLU A 124 3.39 -15.35 -6.53
N LEU A 125 3.07 -15.94 -7.68
CA LEU A 125 4.07 -16.53 -8.57
C LEU A 125 4.93 -15.39 -9.15
N SER A 126 6.24 -15.41 -8.86
CA SER A 126 7.18 -14.45 -9.45
C SER A 126 7.07 -14.42 -10.97
N GLU A 127 7.37 -13.29 -11.61
CA GLU A 127 7.19 -13.13 -13.08
C GLU A 127 7.86 -14.27 -13.87
N GLU A 128 9.06 -14.68 -13.46
CA GLU A 128 9.79 -15.82 -14.03
C GLU A 128 9.07 -17.16 -13.84
N ALA A 129 8.49 -17.41 -12.66
CA ALA A 129 7.69 -18.60 -12.36
C ALA A 129 6.34 -18.58 -13.08
N ALA A 130 5.72 -17.41 -13.23
CA ALA A 130 4.49 -17.22 -13.99
C ALA A 130 4.73 -17.41 -15.51
N ILE A 131 5.88 -16.95 -16.04
CA ILE A 131 6.31 -17.21 -17.42
C ILE A 131 6.66 -18.69 -17.63
N ALA A 132 7.29 -19.36 -16.65
CA ALA A 132 7.55 -20.80 -16.69
C ALA A 132 6.24 -21.59 -16.70
N LYS A 133 5.36 -21.36 -15.72
CA LYS A 133 4.01 -21.97 -15.65
C LYS A 133 3.16 -21.65 -16.88
N LYS A 134 3.24 -20.46 -17.48
CA LYS A 134 2.57 -20.15 -18.78
C LYS A 134 3.12 -20.98 -19.95
N LYS A 135 4.42 -21.29 -19.98
CA LYS A 135 5.01 -22.18 -21.00
C LYS A 135 4.60 -23.64 -20.79
N GLU A 136 4.50 -24.08 -19.54
CA GLU A 136 3.99 -25.41 -19.17
C GLU A 136 2.50 -25.55 -19.51
N PHE A 137 1.67 -24.53 -19.22
CA PHE A 137 0.24 -24.49 -19.54
C PHE A 137 -0.07 -24.69 -21.04
N VAL A 138 0.80 -24.22 -21.93
CA VAL A 138 0.69 -24.45 -23.39
C VAL A 138 0.96 -25.92 -23.78
N GLN A 139 1.65 -26.69 -22.93
CA GLN A 139 1.99 -28.11 -23.14
C GLN A 139 1.14 -29.09 -22.32
N MET A 140 0.41 -28.61 -21.30
CA MET A 140 -0.52 -29.39 -20.49
C MET A 140 -1.68 -29.95 -21.32
N SER A 141 -2.18 -31.14 -20.95
CA SER A 141 -3.49 -31.63 -21.39
C SER A 141 -4.63 -30.82 -20.78
N GLU A 142 -5.84 -30.87 -21.35
CA GLU A 142 -6.98 -30.08 -20.82
C GLU A 142 -7.33 -30.41 -19.36
N GLY A 143 -7.13 -31.65 -18.91
CA GLY A 143 -7.32 -32.01 -17.49
C GLY A 143 -6.26 -31.39 -16.57
N GLU A 144 -5.02 -31.26 -17.04
CA GLU A 144 -3.94 -30.59 -16.31
C GLU A 144 -4.12 -29.07 -16.35
N LYS A 145 -4.57 -28.49 -17.48
CA LYS A 145 -4.94 -27.08 -17.58
C LYS A 145 -6.09 -26.73 -16.64
N LYS A 146 -7.12 -27.57 -16.54
CA LYS A 146 -8.23 -27.36 -15.59
C LYS A 146 -7.70 -27.34 -14.15
N LYS A 147 -6.93 -28.36 -13.73
CA LYS A 147 -6.30 -28.38 -12.40
C LYS A 147 -5.36 -27.20 -12.15
N PHE A 148 -4.63 -26.76 -13.17
CA PHE A 148 -3.74 -25.61 -13.09
C PHE A 148 -4.51 -24.30 -12.93
N LYS A 149 -5.65 -24.14 -13.61
CA LYS A 149 -6.57 -23.02 -13.39
C LYS A 149 -7.08 -23.06 -11.96
N GLU A 150 -7.57 -24.20 -11.47
CA GLU A 150 -8.02 -24.38 -10.08
C GLU A 150 -6.93 -23.99 -9.05
N GLU A 151 -5.67 -24.38 -9.25
CA GLU A 151 -4.52 -23.94 -8.42
C GLU A 151 -4.13 -22.47 -8.55
N LEU A 152 -4.55 -21.77 -9.62
CA LEU A 152 -4.35 -20.33 -9.79
C LEU A 152 -5.51 -19.52 -9.19
N LEU A 153 -6.71 -20.09 -9.27
CA LEU A 153 -7.94 -19.54 -8.72
C LEU A 153 -7.96 -19.59 -7.18
N SER A 154 -7.33 -20.60 -6.57
CA SER A 154 -7.21 -20.73 -5.10
C SER A 154 -6.33 -19.68 -4.42
N MET A 155 -5.88 -18.64 -5.14
CA MET A 155 -5.10 -17.52 -4.62
C MET A 155 -5.99 -16.30 -4.28
N ASP A 156 -7.08 -16.13 -5.02
CA ASP A 156 -8.08 -15.09 -4.76
C ASP A 156 -9.13 -15.65 -3.79
N ARG A 157 -9.52 -14.87 -2.79
CA ARG A 157 -10.36 -15.34 -1.67
C ARG A 157 -11.49 -14.37 -1.37
N LEU A 158 -12.66 -14.93 -1.08
CA LEU A 158 -13.83 -14.18 -0.59
C LEU A 158 -13.82 -14.20 0.94
N PHE A 159 -13.81 -13.02 1.56
CA PHE A 159 -13.93 -12.85 3.00
C PHE A 159 -15.19 -12.07 3.37
N ARG A 160 -15.73 -12.36 4.56
CA ARG A 160 -16.58 -11.44 5.32
C ARG A 160 -15.77 -10.79 6.45
N TYR A 161 -15.89 -9.48 6.62
CA TYR A 161 -15.21 -8.72 7.67
C TYR A 161 -16.19 -7.90 8.52
N ASP A 162 -16.32 -8.25 9.80
CA ASP A 162 -17.23 -7.64 10.81
C ASP A 162 -16.57 -6.55 11.67
N GLY A 163 -15.48 -5.96 11.19
CA GLY A 163 -14.67 -5.01 11.97
C GLY A 163 -13.77 -5.68 13.03
N ARG A 164 -13.79 -7.00 13.17
CA ARG A 164 -13.06 -7.77 14.20
C ARG A 164 -12.32 -8.99 13.64
N ALA A 165 -12.93 -9.75 12.74
CA ALA A 165 -12.40 -10.98 12.18
C ALA A 165 -12.66 -11.10 10.67
N MET A 166 -11.66 -11.57 9.93
CA MET A 166 -11.83 -12.05 8.55
C MET A 166 -12.34 -13.49 8.61
N ILE A 167 -13.53 -13.73 8.03
CA ILE A 167 -14.12 -15.07 7.89
C ILE A 167 -14.02 -15.44 6.42
N ASP A 168 -13.28 -16.52 6.11
CA ASP A 168 -13.15 -17.04 4.75
C ASP A 168 -14.45 -17.72 4.31
N LEU A 169 -14.93 -17.38 3.11
CA LEU A 169 -16.13 -17.91 2.46
C LEU A 169 -15.80 -18.53 1.09
N SER A 170 -14.52 -18.63 0.71
CA SER A 170 -14.07 -19.01 -0.63
C SER A 170 -14.53 -20.41 -1.08
N GLU A 171 -14.69 -21.36 -0.15
CA GLU A 171 -15.19 -22.72 -0.45
C GLU A 171 -16.63 -22.75 -1.01
N ASN A 172 -17.36 -21.63 -0.97
CA ASN A 172 -18.76 -21.54 -1.42
C ASN A 172 -18.93 -20.87 -2.81
N VAL A 173 -17.84 -20.46 -3.48
CA VAL A 173 -17.86 -19.87 -4.83
C VAL A 173 -16.87 -20.59 -5.74
N GLU A 174 -17.30 -20.95 -6.96
CA GLU A 174 -16.50 -21.82 -7.86
C GLU A 174 -15.52 -21.01 -8.74
N PHE A 175 -15.79 -19.73 -9.01
CA PHE A 175 -15.10 -18.92 -10.01
C PHE A 175 -14.77 -17.50 -9.48
N PRO A 176 -13.82 -16.78 -10.11
CA PRO A 176 -13.48 -15.39 -9.75
C PRO A 176 -14.69 -14.48 -9.67
N ILE A 177 -14.77 -13.69 -8.61
CA ILE A 177 -15.78 -12.64 -8.48
C ILE A 177 -15.43 -11.51 -9.44
N ARG A 178 -16.41 -11.07 -10.23
CA ARG A 178 -16.35 -9.90 -11.10
C ARG A 178 -17.06 -8.72 -10.47
N GLU A 179 -18.23 -8.97 -9.89
CA GLU A 179 -19.00 -7.96 -9.17
C GLU A 179 -19.64 -8.53 -7.91
N MET A 180 -19.79 -7.65 -6.93
CA MET A 180 -20.54 -7.88 -5.71
C MET A 180 -21.23 -6.58 -5.32
N ARG A 181 -22.54 -6.64 -5.05
CA ARG A 181 -23.34 -5.48 -4.62
C ARG A 181 -24.39 -5.94 -3.60
N TRP A 182 -24.71 -5.07 -2.64
CA TRP A 182 -25.76 -5.23 -1.65
C TRP A 182 -27.02 -4.46 -2.06
N ASN A 183 -28.22 -5.02 -1.82
CA ASN A 183 -29.51 -4.36 -2.14
C ASN A 183 -30.38 -3.98 -0.93
N GLY A 184 -29.84 -4.02 0.29
CA GLY A 184 -30.63 -3.86 1.52
C GLY A 184 -31.12 -5.17 2.14
N ALA A 185 -31.07 -6.30 1.42
CA ALA A 185 -31.50 -7.60 1.93
C ALA A 185 -30.50 -8.75 1.67
N TYR A 186 -29.79 -8.74 0.55
CA TYR A 186 -28.75 -9.72 0.22
C TYR A 186 -27.67 -9.12 -0.70
N TRP A 187 -26.49 -9.74 -0.74
CA TRP A 187 -25.54 -9.51 -1.84
C TRP A 187 -25.90 -10.40 -3.02
N LEU A 188 -25.88 -9.81 -4.21
CA LEU A 188 -25.71 -10.55 -5.45
C LEU A 188 -24.22 -10.58 -5.79
N ILE A 189 -23.68 -11.76 -6.07
CA ILE A 189 -22.28 -12.00 -6.36
C ILE A 189 -22.19 -12.62 -7.75
N GLY A 190 -21.64 -11.86 -8.70
CA GLY A 190 -21.41 -12.30 -10.08
C GLY A 190 -20.00 -12.80 -10.27
N THR A 191 -19.85 -14.01 -10.82
CA THR A 191 -18.55 -14.67 -11.03
C THR A 191 -18.36 -15.06 -12.49
N THR A 192 -17.10 -15.22 -12.93
CA THR A 192 -16.79 -15.60 -14.32
C THR A 192 -15.46 -16.34 -14.41
N ASN A 193 -15.49 -17.57 -14.95
CA ASN A 193 -14.31 -18.41 -15.07
C ASN A 193 -13.44 -18.08 -16.31
N LEU A 194 -12.30 -18.77 -16.44
CA LEU A 194 -11.32 -18.56 -17.52
C LEU A 194 -11.69 -19.21 -18.88
N GLU A 195 -12.88 -19.80 -18.99
CA GLU A 195 -13.49 -20.32 -20.21
C GLU A 195 -14.75 -19.51 -20.61
N GLY A 196 -15.20 -18.59 -19.76
CA GLY A 196 -16.42 -17.81 -19.95
C GLY A 196 -17.69 -18.55 -19.55
N ASP A 197 -17.65 -19.42 -18.53
CA ASP A 197 -18.86 -19.71 -17.77
C ASP A 197 -19.04 -18.62 -16.70
N SER A 198 -20.22 -18.00 -16.67
CA SER A 198 -20.63 -17.08 -15.61
C SER A 198 -21.42 -17.81 -14.53
N GLY A 199 -21.06 -17.56 -13.27
CA GLY A 199 -21.81 -18.01 -12.09
C GLY A 199 -22.50 -16.83 -11.41
N LEU A 200 -23.60 -17.10 -10.70
CA LEU A 200 -24.32 -16.09 -9.94
C LEU A 200 -24.71 -16.68 -8.59
N TYR A 201 -24.47 -15.95 -7.51
CA TYR A 201 -24.74 -16.39 -6.14
C TYR A 201 -25.44 -15.30 -5.33
N LYS A 202 -26.22 -15.73 -4.34
CA LYS A 202 -26.88 -14.90 -3.35
C LYS A 202 -26.29 -15.16 -1.96
N PHE A 203 -26.00 -14.10 -1.22
CA PHE A 203 -25.56 -14.18 0.18
C PHE A 203 -26.44 -13.28 1.06
N ASP A 204 -27.14 -13.87 2.03
CA ASP A 204 -27.97 -13.16 3.01
C ASP A 204 -27.26 -12.92 4.35
N GLY A 205 -26.03 -13.41 4.50
CA GLY A 205 -25.25 -13.38 5.74
C GLY A 205 -25.24 -14.69 6.53
N GLY A 206 -26.13 -15.63 6.19
CA GLY A 206 -26.08 -17.02 6.63
C GLY A 206 -25.25 -17.87 5.68
N GLU A 207 -25.78 -18.12 4.48
CA GLU A 207 -25.23 -19.07 3.51
C GLU A 207 -25.10 -18.46 2.11
N ILE A 208 -24.05 -18.85 1.36
CA ILE A 208 -23.92 -18.50 -0.06
C ILE A 208 -24.66 -19.56 -0.88
N THR A 209 -25.68 -19.13 -1.61
CA THR A 209 -26.54 -20.01 -2.41
C THR A 209 -26.34 -19.73 -3.91
N PRO A 210 -26.06 -20.74 -4.74
CA PRO A 210 -25.97 -20.54 -6.19
C PRO A 210 -27.36 -20.28 -6.77
N ILE A 211 -27.45 -19.32 -7.68
CA ILE A 211 -28.65 -19.03 -8.46
C ILE A 211 -28.51 -19.74 -9.80
N GLU A 212 -29.39 -20.70 -10.09
CA GLU A 212 -29.52 -21.24 -11.44
C GLU A 212 -30.08 -20.16 -12.38
N LEU A 213 -29.19 -19.45 -13.07
CA LEU A 213 -29.51 -18.74 -14.31
C LEU A 213 -30.24 -19.73 -15.23
N GLN A 214 -31.51 -19.46 -15.58
CA GLN A 214 -32.36 -20.38 -16.36
C GLN A 214 -31.99 -20.40 -17.86
N THR A 215 -30.74 -20.73 -18.12
CA THR A 215 -29.98 -20.78 -19.39
C THR A 215 -30.47 -21.82 -20.39
N LYS A 216 -31.74 -22.24 -20.35
CA LYS A 216 -32.30 -23.20 -21.33
C LYS A 216 -32.35 -22.66 -22.76
N GLU A 217 -32.28 -21.34 -22.94
CA GLU A 217 -32.19 -20.67 -24.24
C GLU A 217 -30.89 -19.85 -24.41
N ILE A 218 -29.99 -19.87 -23.42
CA ILE A 218 -28.68 -19.20 -23.51
C ILE A 218 -27.64 -20.24 -23.96
N PRO A 219 -26.89 -20.02 -25.06
CA PRO A 219 -25.80 -20.87 -25.49
C PRO A 219 -24.74 -21.14 -24.41
N LYS A 220 -23.91 -22.17 -24.61
CA LYS A 220 -22.75 -22.47 -23.73
C LYS A 220 -21.45 -21.85 -24.25
N GLU A 221 -21.53 -20.64 -24.82
CA GLU A 221 -20.44 -20.03 -25.58
C GLU A 221 -19.93 -18.75 -24.91
N ALA A 222 -19.03 -18.92 -23.93
CA ALA A 222 -18.15 -17.88 -23.38
C ALA A 222 -18.83 -16.54 -22.98
N TYR A 223 -19.75 -16.61 -22.01
CA TYR A 223 -20.43 -15.47 -21.41
C TYR A 223 -19.65 -14.91 -20.20
N HIS A 224 -19.37 -13.61 -20.22
CA HIS A 224 -18.73 -12.90 -19.11
C HIS A 224 -19.72 -11.99 -18.38
N LEU A 225 -19.81 -12.08 -17.05
CA LEU A 225 -20.57 -11.13 -16.26
C LEU A 225 -19.74 -9.85 -16.08
N GLU A 226 -20.28 -8.73 -16.55
CA GLU A 226 -19.55 -7.46 -16.63
C GLU A 226 -19.98 -6.46 -15.56
N SER A 227 -21.28 -6.42 -15.23
CA SER A 227 -21.81 -5.44 -14.27
C SER A 227 -23.13 -5.91 -13.66
N ILE A 228 -23.37 -5.53 -12.41
CA ILE A 228 -24.66 -5.69 -11.72
C ILE A 228 -25.01 -4.39 -10.98
N SER A 229 -26.28 -4.04 -10.95
CA SER A 229 -26.78 -2.89 -10.19
C SER A 229 -28.20 -3.17 -9.70
N TRP A 230 -28.60 -2.57 -8.57
CA TRP A 230 -29.93 -2.75 -7.98
C TRP A 230 -30.76 -1.51 -8.22
N GLU A 231 -31.94 -1.68 -8.82
CA GLU A 231 -32.85 -0.58 -9.15
C GLU A 231 -33.80 -0.25 -8.00
N GLY A 232 -34.27 -1.24 -7.24
CA GLY A 232 -35.23 -1.01 -6.17
C GLY A 232 -36.22 -2.15 -6.03
N ASP A 233 -36.75 -2.60 -7.18
CA ASP A 233 -37.56 -3.81 -7.29
C ASP A 233 -36.77 -4.99 -7.91
N PHE A 234 -35.72 -4.73 -8.71
CA PHE A 234 -34.96 -5.76 -9.41
C PHE A 234 -33.46 -5.47 -9.55
N TRP A 235 -32.67 -6.53 -9.76
CA TRP A 235 -31.28 -6.45 -10.22
C TRP A 235 -31.25 -6.31 -11.74
N LEU A 236 -30.52 -5.32 -12.25
CA LEU A 236 -30.09 -5.30 -13.65
C LEU A 236 -28.71 -5.93 -13.76
N ILE A 237 -28.58 -6.97 -14.60
CA ILE A 237 -27.39 -7.80 -14.76
C ILE A 237 -26.93 -7.75 -16.21
N ALA A 238 -25.68 -7.35 -16.44
CA ALA A 238 -25.05 -7.32 -17.76
C ALA A 238 -24.14 -8.53 -17.98
N VAL A 239 -24.41 -9.28 -19.05
CA VAL A 239 -23.63 -10.45 -19.46
C VAL A 239 -23.17 -10.26 -20.92
N ALA A 240 -21.85 -10.20 -21.13
CA ALA A 240 -21.23 -10.04 -22.43
C ALA A 240 -21.08 -11.36 -23.19
N GLU A 241 -21.24 -11.29 -24.51
CA GLU A 241 -21.03 -12.38 -25.47
C GLU A 241 -20.01 -11.88 -26.52
N GLY A 242 -18.72 -12.09 -26.24
CA GLY A 242 -17.63 -11.51 -27.03
C GLY A 242 -17.58 -9.98 -26.95
N VAL A 243 -18.17 -9.31 -27.94
CA VAL A 243 -18.31 -7.83 -28.02
C VAL A 243 -19.75 -7.35 -27.79
N ASN A 244 -20.72 -8.26 -27.81
CA ASN A 244 -22.12 -7.95 -27.53
C ASN A 244 -22.38 -7.97 -26.02
N SER A 245 -23.54 -7.48 -25.57
CA SER A 245 -23.95 -7.62 -24.17
C SER A 245 -25.46 -7.68 -24.02
N THR A 246 -25.93 -8.67 -23.26
CA THR A 246 -27.35 -8.88 -22.97
C THR A 246 -27.65 -8.50 -21.53
N LEU A 247 -28.75 -7.77 -21.32
CA LEU A 247 -29.23 -7.36 -20.01
C LEU A 247 -30.38 -8.25 -19.55
N TYR A 248 -30.32 -8.67 -18.30
CA TYR A 248 -31.37 -9.40 -17.61
C TYR A 248 -31.85 -8.62 -16.38
N LYS A 249 -33.16 -8.61 -16.15
CA LYS A 249 -33.73 -8.31 -14.84
C LYS A 249 -33.77 -9.60 -14.01
N TYR A 250 -33.51 -9.49 -12.72
CA TYR A 250 -33.66 -10.56 -11.73
C TYR A 250 -34.34 -10.02 -10.47
N ASP A 251 -35.55 -10.50 -10.20
CA ASP A 251 -36.40 -10.09 -9.07
C ASP A 251 -36.09 -10.82 -7.74
N GLY A 252 -35.27 -11.88 -7.81
CA GLY A 252 -34.98 -12.79 -6.69
C GLY A 252 -35.48 -14.23 -6.91
N GLU A 253 -36.44 -14.44 -7.82
CA GLU A 253 -37.03 -15.73 -8.17
C GLU A 253 -36.92 -16.05 -9.68
N SER A 254 -37.01 -15.04 -10.55
CA SER A 254 -37.16 -15.17 -12.00
C SER A 254 -36.22 -14.25 -12.79
N PHE A 255 -35.92 -14.62 -14.04
CA PHE A 255 -35.09 -13.84 -14.96
C PHE A 255 -35.90 -13.40 -16.19
N GLU A 256 -35.78 -12.13 -16.56
CA GLU A 256 -36.37 -11.54 -17.77
C GLU A 256 -35.25 -10.93 -18.63
N GLN A 257 -35.03 -11.43 -19.85
CA GLN A 257 -34.12 -10.79 -20.81
C GLN A 257 -34.79 -9.54 -21.37
N VAL A 258 -34.17 -8.37 -21.19
CA VAL A 258 -34.77 -7.08 -21.57
C VAL A 258 -34.07 -6.37 -22.72
N PHE A 259 -32.77 -6.61 -22.95
CA PHE A 259 -32.00 -5.94 -23.99
C PHE A 259 -30.85 -6.79 -24.49
N SER A 260 -30.48 -6.63 -25.77
CA SER A 260 -29.25 -7.19 -26.34
C SER A 260 -28.56 -6.14 -27.21
N SER A 261 -27.45 -5.63 -26.69
CA SER A 261 -26.56 -4.65 -27.30
C SER A 261 -25.63 -5.29 -28.34
N GLN A 262 -25.24 -4.53 -29.36
CA GLN A 262 -24.14 -4.86 -30.28
C GLN A 262 -22.79 -4.27 -29.84
N ASN A 263 -22.78 -3.58 -28.69
CA ASN A 263 -21.61 -3.01 -28.02
C ASN A 263 -21.52 -3.59 -26.60
N LYS A 264 -20.34 -3.56 -25.98
CA LYS A 264 -20.13 -4.15 -24.67
C LYS A 264 -20.62 -3.21 -23.57
N VAL A 265 -21.31 -3.72 -22.55
CA VAL A 265 -21.59 -2.94 -21.32
C VAL A 265 -20.30 -2.81 -20.51
N GLN A 266 -19.92 -1.58 -20.18
CA GLN A 266 -18.80 -1.26 -19.27
C GLN A 266 -19.26 -1.13 -17.82
N SER A 267 -20.47 -0.60 -17.57
CA SER A 267 -20.99 -0.36 -16.22
C SER A 267 -22.51 -0.19 -16.22
N LEU A 268 -23.12 -0.39 -15.05
CA LEU A 268 -24.52 -0.14 -14.73
C LEU A 268 -24.61 0.67 -13.42
N ALA A 269 -25.44 1.71 -13.41
CA ALA A 269 -25.80 2.43 -12.19
C ALA A 269 -27.31 2.68 -12.18
N CYS A 270 -28.00 2.25 -11.12
CA CYS A 270 -29.45 2.46 -10.98
C CYS A 270 -29.78 3.30 -9.74
N ASN A 271 -30.85 4.08 -9.85
CA ASN A 271 -31.56 4.69 -8.73
C ASN A 271 -32.93 4.00 -8.58
N SER A 272 -33.78 4.49 -7.67
CA SER A 272 -35.12 3.94 -7.38
C SER A 272 -36.19 4.14 -8.48
N GLU A 273 -35.80 4.49 -9.70
CA GLU A 273 -36.72 4.79 -10.82
C GLU A 273 -36.20 4.33 -12.19
N PHE A 274 -34.88 4.32 -12.41
CA PHE A 274 -34.26 3.88 -13.65
C PHE A 274 -32.78 3.51 -13.50
N CYS A 275 -32.31 2.74 -14.46
CA CYS A 275 -30.89 2.43 -14.64
C CYS A 275 -30.27 3.27 -15.77
N LEU A 276 -29.02 3.67 -15.58
CA LEU A 276 -28.10 4.11 -16.63
C LEU A 276 -27.17 2.95 -17.01
N ILE A 277 -27.13 2.66 -18.30
CA ILE A 277 -26.33 1.61 -18.92
C ILE A 277 -25.25 2.28 -19.76
N PHE A 278 -23.99 1.94 -19.49
CA PHE A 278 -22.84 2.56 -20.13
C PHE A 278 -22.16 1.57 -21.09
N LEU A 279 -22.06 1.93 -22.36
CA LEU A 279 -21.52 1.07 -23.42
C LEU A 279 -20.10 1.45 -23.84
N ASP A 280 -19.33 0.51 -24.37
CA ASP A 280 -17.91 0.68 -24.70
C ASP A 280 -17.63 1.55 -25.93
N ASN A 281 -18.65 1.83 -26.73
CA ASN A 281 -18.63 2.89 -27.74
C ASN A 281 -18.89 4.30 -27.17
N ASN A 282 -19.08 4.43 -25.84
CA ASN A 282 -19.45 5.63 -25.08
C ASN A 282 -20.93 6.04 -25.16
N ASP A 283 -21.82 5.17 -25.63
CA ASP A 283 -23.26 5.42 -25.50
C ASP A 283 -23.76 5.24 -24.06
N ILE A 284 -24.77 6.03 -23.72
CA ILE A 284 -25.47 6.02 -22.43
C ILE A 284 -26.94 5.76 -22.71
N ILE A 285 -27.46 4.67 -22.17
CA ILE A 285 -28.87 4.27 -22.33
C ILE A 285 -29.56 4.33 -20.97
N LYS A 286 -30.69 5.04 -20.90
CA LYS A 286 -31.63 5.01 -19.78
C LYS A 286 -32.56 3.80 -19.92
N PHE A 287 -32.84 3.13 -18.81
CA PHE A 287 -33.81 2.03 -18.72
C PHE A 287 -34.81 2.24 -17.58
N ASP A 288 -36.08 2.50 -17.90
CA ASP A 288 -37.18 2.77 -16.94
C ASP A 288 -37.85 1.50 -16.38
N GLY A 289 -37.15 0.36 -16.40
CA GLY A 289 -37.71 -0.96 -16.11
C GLY A 289 -38.57 -1.55 -17.24
N SER A 290 -38.92 -0.77 -18.28
CA SER A 290 -39.78 -1.18 -19.41
C SER A 290 -39.32 -0.72 -20.81
N ARG A 291 -38.54 0.36 -20.93
CA ARG A 291 -38.12 1.01 -22.18
C ARG A 291 -36.65 1.41 -22.12
N PHE A 292 -35.98 1.34 -23.27
CA PHE A 292 -34.61 1.80 -23.46
C PHE A 292 -34.59 3.07 -24.30
N GLU A 293 -33.86 4.08 -23.84
CA GLU A 293 -33.69 5.37 -24.50
C GLU A 293 -32.21 5.75 -24.52
N MET A 294 -31.66 6.08 -25.69
CA MET A 294 -30.28 6.58 -25.80
C MET A 294 -30.29 8.07 -25.45
N ILE A 295 -29.60 8.45 -24.37
CA ILE A 295 -29.71 9.79 -23.80
C ILE A 295 -28.50 10.68 -24.12
N ASN A 296 -27.35 10.10 -24.48
CA ASN A 296 -26.13 10.85 -24.80
C ASN A 296 -26.19 11.62 -26.14
N GLU A 297 -27.18 11.36 -27.01
CA GLU A 297 -27.44 12.24 -28.17
C GLU A 297 -27.76 13.69 -27.76
N SER A 298 -28.19 13.91 -26.51
CA SER A 298 -28.53 15.23 -25.96
C SER A 298 -27.36 16.04 -25.40
N PHE A 299 -26.11 15.54 -25.45
CA PHE A 299 -24.93 16.36 -25.10
C PHE A 299 -24.75 17.50 -26.12
N GLU A 300 -25.24 18.70 -25.78
CA GLU A 300 -25.20 19.91 -26.63
C GLU A 300 -23.82 20.24 -27.21
N SER A 301 -22.76 19.84 -26.49
CA SER A 301 -21.37 20.19 -26.81
C SER A 301 -20.80 19.47 -28.04
N GLY A 302 -21.43 18.37 -28.50
CA GLY A 302 -20.95 17.56 -29.63
C GLY A 302 -19.57 16.93 -29.40
N LYS A 303 -19.13 16.85 -28.14
CA LYS A 303 -17.80 16.37 -27.76
C LYS A 303 -17.73 14.85 -27.77
N ILE A 304 -16.59 14.32 -28.16
CA ILE A 304 -16.33 12.88 -28.11
C ILE A 304 -15.98 12.50 -26.67
N LEU A 305 -16.97 11.90 -25.99
CA LEU A 305 -16.76 11.12 -24.78
C LEU A 305 -15.71 10.03 -25.06
N TYR A 306 -14.68 9.95 -24.21
CA TYR A 306 -13.54 9.04 -24.39
C TYR A 306 -13.49 7.93 -23.34
N ALA A 307 -13.92 8.23 -22.12
CA ALA A 307 -14.06 7.28 -21.02
C ALA A 307 -14.93 7.89 -19.92
N LEU A 308 -15.92 7.16 -19.43
CA LEU A 308 -16.61 7.47 -18.18
C LEU A 308 -15.70 7.14 -16.99
N ARG A 309 -15.95 7.75 -15.82
CA ARG A 309 -15.15 7.56 -14.61
C ARG A 309 -15.99 7.18 -13.40
N ASN A 310 -16.94 8.02 -13.02
CA ASN A 310 -17.77 7.83 -11.85
C ASN A 310 -19.19 8.34 -12.11
N VAL A 311 -20.18 7.70 -11.49
CA VAL A 311 -21.60 7.91 -11.72
C VAL A 311 -22.32 7.68 -10.39
N LYS A 312 -22.91 8.72 -9.82
CA LYS A 312 -23.66 8.65 -8.56
C LYS A 312 -24.93 9.48 -8.61
N TRP A 313 -25.90 9.11 -7.78
CA TRP A 313 -27.20 9.76 -7.61
C TRP A 313 -27.25 10.47 -6.26
N ASP A 314 -27.77 11.70 -6.19
CA ASP A 314 -27.97 12.41 -4.91
C ASP A 314 -29.39 12.33 -4.33
N GLY A 315 -30.37 12.01 -5.17
CA GLY A 315 -31.80 12.08 -4.83
C GLY A 315 -32.61 12.84 -5.88
N ASP A 316 -31.98 13.82 -6.55
CA ASP A 316 -32.61 14.69 -7.55
C ASP A 316 -31.95 14.55 -8.94
N TYR A 317 -30.64 14.30 -9.03
CA TYR A 317 -29.92 14.11 -10.29
C TYR A 317 -28.72 13.14 -10.19
N TRP A 318 -28.29 12.65 -11.36
CA TRP A 318 -27.03 11.93 -11.52
C TRP A 318 -25.87 12.91 -11.72
N LEU A 319 -24.82 12.81 -10.91
CA LEU A 319 -23.54 13.45 -11.20
C LEU A 319 -22.62 12.44 -11.90
N ILE A 320 -22.16 12.80 -13.10
CA ILE A 320 -21.45 11.91 -14.02
C ILE A 320 -20.10 12.55 -14.38
N SER A 321 -19.00 11.90 -14.02
CA SER A 321 -17.65 12.31 -14.40
C SER A 321 -17.16 11.51 -15.62
N TYR A 322 -16.53 12.23 -16.56
CA TYR A 322 -16.09 11.67 -17.83
C TYR A 322 -14.82 12.34 -18.35
N THR A 323 -14.21 11.73 -19.34
CA THR A 323 -13.03 12.21 -20.06
C THR A 323 -13.44 12.65 -21.46
N ILE A 324 -13.06 13.86 -21.87
CA ILE A 324 -13.16 14.32 -23.26
C ILE A 324 -11.79 14.20 -23.92
N ALA A 325 -11.76 13.65 -25.14
CA ALA A 325 -10.54 13.49 -25.90
C ALA A 325 -9.80 14.83 -26.11
N ASN A 326 -8.58 14.93 -25.58
CA ASN A 326 -7.67 16.10 -25.61
C ASN A 326 -8.05 17.31 -24.73
N GLU A 327 -9.22 17.32 -24.06
CA GLU A 327 -9.57 18.40 -23.11
C GLU A 327 -9.21 18.02 -21.66
N GLY A 328 -9.48 16.78 -21.25
CA GLY A 328 -9.20 16.27 -19.90
C GLY A 328 -10.44 15.67 -19.24
N GLY A 329 -10.51 15.73 -17.92
CA GLY A 329 -11.71 15.40 -17.15
C GLY A 329 -12.78 16.49 -17.23
N SER A 330 -14.04 16.11 -17.10
CA SER A 330 -15.22 16.97 -17.03
C SER A 330 -16.36 16.26 -16.30
N ILE A 331 -17.38 17.03 -15.90
CA ILE A 331 -18.53 16.54 -15.13
C ILE A 331 -19.82 17.13 -15.73
N ALA A 332 -20.90 16.35 -15.74
CA ALA A 332 -22.23 16.81 -16.07
C ALA A 332 -23.25 16.33 -15.03
N LYS A 333 -24.34 17.07 -14.88
CA LYS A 333 -25.57 16.61 -14.22
C LYS A 333 -26.49 15.98 -15.25
N TYR A 334 -27.24 14.96 -14.86
CA TYR A 334 -28.37 14.42 -15.61
C TYR A 334 -29.59 14.25 -14.70
N ASP A 335 -30.63 15.04 -14.93
CA ASP A 335 -31.84 15.14 -14.09
C ASP A 335 -32.90 14.05 -14.38
N GLY A 336 -32.57 13.09 -15.25
CA GLY A 336 -33.53 12.09 -15.74
C GLY A 336 -34.19 12.45 -17.07
N GLU A 337 -34.03 13.69 -17.57
CA GLU A 337 -34.46 14.11 -18.91
C GLU A 337 -33.34 14.81 -19.70
N ASN A 338 -32.57 15.70 -19.07
CA ASN A 338 -31.63 16.63 -19.70
C ASN A 338 -30.22 16.53 -19.09
N PHE A 339 -29.18 16.69 -19.91
CA PHE A 339 -27.80 16.88 -19.43
C PHE A 339 -27.48 18.37 -19.23
N THR A 340 -26.66 18.67 -18.22
CA THR A 340 -26.06 20.01 -18.00
C THR A 340 -24.56 19.87 -17.75
N GLU A 341 -23.72 20.32 -18.68
CA GLU A 341 -22.25 20.29 -18.51
C GLU A 341 -21.79 21.30 -17.45
N LEU A 342 -21.02 20.84 -16.46
CA LEU A 342 -20.48 21.67 -15.37
C LEU A 342 -19.17 22.35 -15.77
N THR A 343 -19.25 23.21 -16.78
CA THR A 343 -18.11 23.88 -17.42
C THR A 343 -17.29 24.81 -16.50
N GLU A 344 -17.79 25.15 -15.31
CA GLU A 344 -17.08 25.97 -14.30
C GLU A 344 -16.10 25.18 -13.42
N MET A 345 -15.94 23.86 -13.63
CA MET A 345 -15.00 23.03 -12.87
C MET A 345 -13.56 23.60 -12.97
N PRO A 346 -12.91 24.00 -11.85
CA PRO A 346 -11.67 24.79 -11.88
C PRO A 346 -10.40 24.01 -12.31
N SER A 347 -10.54 22.76 -12.74
CA SER A 347 -9.45 21.92 -13.21
C SER A 347 -9.92 20.93 -14.27
N ASN A 348 -9.17 20.79 -15.36
CA ASN A 348 -9.36 19.71 -16.35
C ASN A 348 -8.78 18.35 -15.87
N CYS A 349 -8.57 18.19 -14.56
CA CYS A 349 -8.08 16.96 -13.95
C CYS A 349 -9.10 15.83 -14.02
N PHE A 350 -8.62 14.61 -13.91
CA PHE A 350 -9.46 13.43 -13.77
C PHE A 350 -10.01 13.38 -12.35
N GLU A 351 -11.31 13.14 -12.18
CA GLU A 351 -11.90 12.80 -10.88
C GLU A 351 -11.43 11.41 -10.46
N GLY A 352 -11.11 11.26 -9.17
CA GLY A 352 -10.64 10.01 -8.55
C GLY A 352 -11.55 9.51 -7.44
N GLY A 353 -12.29 10.40 -6.77
CA GLY A 353 -13.35 10.01 -5.84
C GLY A 353 -14.42 11.09 -5.77
N MET A 354 -15.68 10.68 -5.66
CA MET A 354 -16.85 11.55 -5.67
C MET A 354 -17.93 10.97 -4.76
N GLU A 355 -18.54 11.82 -3.92
CA GLU A 355 -19.57 11.39 -2.98
C GLU A 355 -20.58 12.48 -2.62
N TRP A 356 -21.83 12.10 -2.33
CA TRP A 356 -22.91 12.96 -1.86
C TRP A 356 -23.18 12.81 -0.36
N ASN A 357 -23.79 13.82 0.28
CA ASN A 357 -24.03 13.85 1.74
C ASN A 357 -25.42 14.39 2.17
N ASP A 358 -26.42 14.31 1.30
CA ASP A 358 -27.75 14.91 1.48
C ASP A 358 -27.77 16.45 1.45
N LYS A 359 -26.66 17.10 1.09
CA LYS A 359 -26.53 18.58 1.02
C LYS A 359 -25.60 19.08 -0.09
N TYR A 360 -24.45 18.45 -0.31
CA TYR A 360 -23.52 18.79 -1.37
C TYR A 360 -22.62 17.61 -1.77
N TRP A 361 -22.12 17.69 -3.00
CA TRP A 361 -21.11 16.77 -3.52
C TRP A 361 -19.71 17.15 -3.03
N LEU A 362 -18.92 16.17 -2.61
CA LEU A 362 -17.48 16.31 -2.40
C LEU A 362 -16.75 15.52 -3.50
N ILE A 363 -15.88 16.20 -4.25
CA ILE A 363 -15.30 15.71 -5.50
C ILE A 363 -13.78 15.91 -5.44
N GLY A 364 -13.03 14.81 -5.44
CA GLY A 364 -11.58 14.79 -5.43
C GLY A 364 -11.04 14.46 -6.82
N THR A 365 -10.00 15.19 -7.26
CA THR A 365 -9.34 14.97 -8.55
C THR A 365 -7.88 14.54 -8.38
N PHE A 366 -7.24 14.10 -9.47
CA PHE A 366 -5.84 13.71 -9.50
C PHE A 366 -5.09 14.19 -10.74
N GLN A 367 -3.76 14.29 -10.62
CA GLN A 367 -2.95 15.02 -11.59
C GLN A 367 -2.51 14.17 -12.80
N ILE A 368 -3.38 14.05 -13.80
CA ILE A 368 -2.99 13.73 -15.18
C ILE A 368 -3.40 14.89 -16.10
N ASN A 369 -2.45 15.40 -16.90
CA ASN A 369 -2.63 16.47 -17.90
C ASN A 369 -3.24 17.79 -17.40
N CYS A 370 -3.25 18.02 -16.09
CA CYS A 370 -3.68 19.26 -15.44
C CYS A 370 -2.57 19.85 -14.55
N ASN A 371 -2.69 21.13 -14.17
CA ASN A 371 -1.62 21.86 -13.46
C ASN A 371 -1.51 21.55 -11.94
N ARG A 372 -2.61 21.13 -11.32
CA ARG A 372 -2.72 20.73 -9.91
C ARG A 372 -4.04 19.98 -9.76
N TRP A 373 -4.07 18.90 -9.01
CA TRP A 373 -5.31 18.29 -8.54
C TRP A 373 -6.09 19.25 -7.62
N ALA A 374 -7.35 18.90 -7.31
CA ALA A 374 -8.20 19.66 -6.42
C ALA A 374 -9.10 18.78 -5.54
N LEU A 375 -9.53 19.33 -4.41
CA LEU A 375 -10.69 18.86 -3.65
C LEU A 375 -11.78 19.95 -3.73
N LEU A 376 -12.93 19.60 -4.28
CA LEU A 376 -14.02 20.51 -4.60
C LEU A 376 -15.28 20.14 -3.82
N LYS A 377 -16.00 21.15 -3.35
CA LYS A 377 -17.36 21.06 -2.83
C LYS A 377 -18.33 21.67 -3.84
N TYR A 378 -19.41 20.97 -4.17
CA TYR A 378 -20.40 21.41 -5.15
C TYR A 378 -21.83 21.28 -4.59
N ASP A 379 -22.49 22.42 -4.39
CA ASP A 379 -23.81 22.53 -3.75
C ASP A 379 -24.99 22.43 -4.73
N GLY A 380 -24.77 21.83 -5.90
CA GLY A 380 -25.74 21.78 -6.99
C GLY A 380 -25.80 23.07 -7.83
N LEU A 381 -25.18 24.17 -7.39
CA LEU A 381 -25.13 25.45 -8.10
C LEU A 381 -23.70 25.91 -8.38
N THR A 382 -22.79 25.85 -7.40
CA THR A 382 -21.45 26.47 -7.44
C THR A 382 -20.36 25.57 -6.88
N PHE A 383 -19.13 25.71 -7.39
CA PHE A 383 -17.95 25.01 -6.87
C PHE A 383 -17.18 25.86 -5.85
N THR A 384 -16.82 25.24 -4.72
CA THR A 384 -15.87 25.77 -3.74
C THR A 384 -14.58 24.94 -3.75
N ASP A 385 -13.42 25.59 -3.96
CA ASP A 385 -12.09 24.95 -3.91
C ASP A 385 -11.60 24.83 -2.46
N LEU A 386 -11.66 23.61 -1.90
CA LEU A 386 -11.19 23.27 -0.54
C LEU A 386 -9.72 22.81 -0.52
N THR A 387 -9.05 22.75 -1.67
CA THR A 387 -7.74 22.09 -1.83
C THR A 387 -6.66 22.66 -0.91
N ARG A 388 -6.69 23.97 -0.62
CA ARG A 388 -5.70 24.61 0.28
C ARG A 388 -5.91 24.26 1.75
N GLU A 389 -7.17 24.13 2.17
CA GLU A 389 -7.53 23.75 3.54
C GLU A 389 -7.17 22.28 3.76
N PHE A 390 -7.49 21.41 2.80
CA PHE A 390 -7.06 20.01 2.79
C PHE A 390 -5.52 19.86 2.76
N GLU A 391 -4.82 20.52 1.82
CA GLU A 391 -3.35 20.46 1.73
C GLU A 391 -2.69 20.85 3.07
N GLY A 392 -3.22 21.89 3.74
CA GLY A 392 -2.71 22.36 5.04
C GLY A 392 -2.85 21.36 6.20
N VAL A 393 -3.78 20.41 6.10
CA VAL A 393 -4.00 19.35 7.10
C VAL A 393 -3.31 18.05 6.70
N ALA A 394 -3.46 17.60 5.45
CA ALA A 394 -2.85 16.37 4.94
C ALA A 394 -1.31 16.44 4.95
N SER A 395 -0.72 17.51 4.42
CA SER A 395 0.75 17.67 4.38
C SER A 395 1.39 18.10 5.71
N SER A 396 0.67 17.97 6.83
CA SER A 396 1.18 18.36 8.14
C SER A 396 2.32 17.42 8.58
N THR A 397 3.56 17.92 8.50
CA THR A 397 4.82 17.19 8.74
C THR A 397 5.08 16.79 10.20
N VAL A 398 4.02 16.69 11.00
CA VAL A 398 4.05 15.99 12.29
C VAL A 398 4.31 14.51 12.01
N PRO A 399 5.41 13.91 12.50
CA PRO A 399 5.61 12.48 12.39
C PRO A 399 4.60 11.80 13.32
N LEU A 400 3.54 11.25 12.74
CA LEU A 400 2.74 10.25 13.40
C LEU A 400 3.60 8.99 13.51
N GLU A 401 3.69 8.41 14.71
CA GLU A 401 4.34 7.11 14.87
C GLU A 401 3.53 6.09 14.05
N HIS A 402 4.12 5.48 13.01
CA HIS A 402 3.45 4.44 12.24
C HIS A 402 3.02 3.32 13.21
N PRO A 403 1.72 3.03 13.35
CA PRO A 403 1.24 2.08 14.37
C PRO A 403 1.79 0.64 14.18
N TRP A 404 2.40 0.36 13.03
CA TRP A 404 2.95 -0.95 12.65
C TRP A 404 4.48 -0.95 12.42
N SER A 405 5.18 0.18 12.64
CA SER A 405 6.63 0.22 12.40
C SER A 405 7.41 -0.50 13.50
N THR A 406 7.63 -1.80 13.32
CA THR A 406 8.89 -2.38 13.80
C THR A 406 10.03 -1.60 13.16
N PRO A 407 11.03 -1.10 13.92
CA PRO A 407 12.11 -0.31 13.35
C PRO A 407 12.84 -1.16 12.31
N PRO A 408 13.05 -0.67 11.07
CA PRO A 408 13.63 -1.47 10.01
C PRO A 408 15.03 -1.94 10.43
N PRO A 409 15.40 -3.21 10.15
CA PRO A 409 16.73 -3.70 10.47
C PRO A 409 17.75 -2.85 9.73
N LEU A 410 18.55 -2.07 10.48
CA LEU A 410 19.48 -1.08 9.94
C LEU A 410 20.32 -1.71 8.82
N PRO A 411 20.28 -1.17 7.58
CA PRO A 411 20.91 -1.81 6.44
C PRO A 411 22.40 -2.04 6.73
N GLY A 412 22.92 -3.23 6.46
CA GLY A 412 24.20 -3.74 6.99
C GLY A 412 25.45 -2.86 6.74
N TYR A 413 25.34 -1.90 5.83
CA TYR A 413 26.29 -0.81 5.66
C TYR A 413 26.46 0.06 6.93
N PHE A 414 25.40 0.32 7.73
CA PHE A 414 25.52 1.06 8.99
C PHE A 414 26.46 0.37 9.99
N HIS A 415 26.40 -0.95 10.10
CA HIS A 415 27.24 -1.72 11.03
C HIS A 415 28.69 -1.93 10.58
N THR A 416 29.03 -1.53 9.34
CA THR A 416 30.37 -1.76 8.76
C THR A 416 31.06 -0.46 8.33
N VAL A 417 30.35 0.43 7.63
CA VAL A 417 30.87 1.71 7.13
C VAL A 417 30.99 2.73 8.26
N PHE A 418 30.01 2.83 9.15
CA PHE A 418 30.01 3.85 10.23
C PHE A 418 31.15 3.62 11.25
N PRO A 419 31.41 2.38 11.74
CA PRO A 419 32.58 2.11 12.57
C PRO A 419 33.90 2.30 11.83
N GLY A 420 33.94 1.98 10.52
CA GLY A 420 35.12 2.15 9.68
C GLY A 420 35.51 3.62 9.47
N LEU A 421 34.53 4.49 9.19
CA LEU A 421 34.73 5.94 9.09
C LEU A 421 35.15 6.55 10.43
N LEU A 422 34.47 6.19 11.53
CA LEU A 422 34.80 6.72 12.85
C LEU A 422 36.19 6.26 13.34
N LEU A 423 36.60 5.04 12.98
CA LEU A 423 37.97 4.56 13.20
C LEU A 423 38.98 5.33 12.32
N LEU A 424 38.64 5.61 11.06
CA LEU A 424 39.49 6.40 10.14
C LEU A 424 39.67 7.84 10.65
N GLU A 425 38.61 8.48 11.15
CA GLU A 425 38.70 9.81 11.79
C GLU A 425 39.58 9.78 13.04
N LEU A 426 39.45 8.77 13.91
CA LEU A 426 40.33 8.61 15.08
C LEU A 426 41.80 8.37 14.69
N ILE A 427 42.06 7.65 13.60
CA ILE A 427 43.40 7.46 13.03
C ILE A 427 43.95 8.79 12.48
N LEU A 428 43.16 9.52 11.70
CA LEU A 428 43.55 10.83 11.16
C LEU A 428 43.78 11.86 12.26
N LEU A 429 42.92 11.89 13.29
CA LEU A 429 43.04 12.76 14.46
C LEU A 429 44.30 12.42 15.28
N SER A 430 44.59 11.14 15.51
CA SER A 430 45.79 10.72 16.24
C SER A 430 47.09 10.98 15.45
N ILE A 431 47.07 10.85 14.12
CA ILE A 431 48.18 11.29 13.24
C ILE A 431 48.36 12.81 13.29
N LEU A 432 47.26 13.59 13.26
CA LEU A 432 47.29 15.06 13.35
C LEU A 432 47.86 15.51 14.72
N LEU A 433 47.43 14.87 15.81
CA LEU A 433 47.93 15.10 17.16
C LEU A 433 49.41 14.66 17.31
N TRP A 434 49.83 13.58 16.66
CA TRP A 434 51.24 13.18 16.61
C TRP A 434 52.11 14.23 15.91
N LYS A 435 51.66 14.78 14.77
CA LYS A 435 52.29 15.94 14.10
C LYS A 435 52.28 17.24 14.93
N ILE A 436 51.50 17.31 16.01
CA ILE A 436 51.49 18.43 16.97
C ILE A 436 52.35 18.13 18.21
N ARG A 437 52.57 16.84 18.56
CA ARG A 437 53.34 16.39 19.74
C ARG A 437 54.83 16.76 19.69
N GLU A 438 55.39 17.10 18.52
CA GLU A 438 56.81 17.43 18.29
C GLU A 438 57.35 18.60 19.15
N LYS A 439 56.51 19.25 19.98
CA LYS A 439 56.95 20.24 20.98
C LYS A 439 56.62 19.95 22.45
N ARG A 440 55.68 19.06 22.83
CA ARG A 440 55.34 18.75 24.25
C ARG A 440 54.81 17.31 24.46
N GLY A 441 55.31 16.62 25.49
CA GLY A 441 55.39 15.15 25.50
C GLY A 441 54.40 14.32 26.35
N VAL A 442 53.38 14.90 27.01
CA VAL A 442 52.65 14.23 28.12
C VAL A 442 51.32 13.54 27.71
N PHE A 443 50.71 13.88 26.57
CA PHE A 443 49.28 13.59 26.31
C PHE A 443 48.91 12.18 25.81
N TYR A 444 49.82 11.19 25.86
CA TYR A 444 49.60 9.90 25.17
C TYR A 444 48.68 8.91 25.88
N GLY A 445 48.60 8.92 27.22
CA GLY A 445 47.83 7.92 27.97
C GLY A 445 46.33 7.92 27.67
N ALA A 446 45.71 9.11 27.65
CA ALA A 446 44.27 9.25 27.45
C ALA A 446 43.80 8.83 26.05
N VAL A 447 44.55 9.18 25.00
CA VAL A 447 44.18 8.87 23.61
C VAL A 447 44.29 7.36 23.33
N TRP A 448 45.36 6.71 23.80
CA TRP A 448 45.49 5.26 23.67
C TRP A 448 44.54 4.48 24.59
N GLY A 449 44.16 5.04 25.74
CA GLY A 449 43.09 4.51 26.59
C GLY A 449 41.73 4.54 25.87
N LEU A 450 41.39 5.65 25.21
CA LEU A 450 40.17 5.77 24.39
C LEU A 450 40.18 4.79 23.21
N ILE A 451 41.26 4.72 22.43
CA ILE A 451 41.38 3.77 21.31
C ILE A 451 41.25 2.33 21.82
N GLY A 452 41.90 1.98 22.94
CA GLY A 452 41.78 0.66 23.56
C GLY A 452 40.36 0.33 24.04
N LEU A 453 39.66 1.30 24.61
CA LEU A 453 38.26 1.16 25.03
C LEU A 453 37.34 0.94 23.81
N THR A 454 37.49 1.74 22.74
CA THR A 454 36.72 1.59 21.50
C THR A 454 36.94 0.21 20.86
N VAL A 455 38.20 -0.25 20.77
CA VAL A 455 38.52 -1.59 20.26
C VAL A 455 37.95 -2.69 21.17
N HIS A 456 37.95 -2.51 22.49
CA HIS A 456 37.35 -3.48 23.42
C HIS A 456 35.82 -3.58 23.24
N VAL A 457 35.12 -2.44 23.10
CA VAL A 457 33.66 -2.41 22.83
C VAL A 457 33.34 -3.06 21.49
N MET A 458 34.13 -2.81 20.43
CA MET A 458 33.99 -3.48 19.14
C MET A 458 34.18 -5.00 19.24
N LEU A 459 35.14 -5.46 20.06
CA LEU A 459 35.40 -6.89 20.26
C LEU A 459 34.32 -7.60 21.09
N GLU A 460 33.73 -6.97 22.11
CA GLU A 460 32.58 -7.55 22.82
C GLU A 460 31.32 -7.57 21.93
N GLY A 461 31.08 -6.52 21.13
CA GLY A 461 30.01 -6.51 20.13
C GLY A 461 30.16 -7.63 19.09
N ALA A 462 31.40 -7.88 18.62
CA ALA A 462 31.70 -8.98 17.71
C ALA A 462 31.46 -10.38 18.32
N LYS A 463 31.55 -10.54 19.66
CA LYS A 463 31.25 -11.83 20.33
C LYS A 463 29.76 -12.15 20.37
N LEU A 464 28.87 -11.15 20.38
CA LEU A 464 27.43 -11.41 20.27
C LEU A 464 27.06 -11.94 18.87
N MET A 465 27.78 -11.52 17.82
CA MET A 465 27.51 -11.95 16.44
C MET A 465 28.29 -13.22 16.07
N ARG A 466 27.63 -14.38 16.23
CA ARG A 466 28.17 -15.72 15.90
C ARG A 466 28.40 -15.91 14.39
N GLY A 467 29.51 -15.36 13.87
CA GLY A 467 29.97 -15.58 12.50
C GLY A 467 31.38 -15.07 12.16
N TYR A 468 31.88 -14.05 12.86
CA TYR A 468 33.04 -13.26 12.41
C TYR A 468 34.36 -13.58 13.11
N ALA A 469 34.63 -14.85 13.41
CA ALA A 469 35.83 -15.28 14.14
C ALA A 469 37.17 -14.82 13.49
N TRP A 470 37.22 -14.77 12.15
CA TRP A 470 38.40 -14.38 11.37
C TRP A 470 38.82 -12.92 11.56
N ILE A 471 37.89 -12.01 11.92
CA ILE A 471 38.21 -10.59 12.17
C ILE A 471 39.07 -10.43 13.43
N ILE A 472 38.86 -11.31 14.43
CA ILE A 472 39.60 -11.27 15.70
C ILE A 472 41.08 -11.62 15.47
N GLU A 473 41.40 -12.58 14.58
CA GLU A 473 42.78 -12.95 14.28
C GLU A 473 43.58 -11.82 13.62
N ILE A 474 42.95 -11.11 12.66
CA ILE A 474 43.56 -9.98 11.94
C ILE A 474 43.90 -8.83 12.90
N ILE A 475 43.03 -8.54 13.87
CA ILE A 475 43.23 -7.46 14.86
C ILE A 475 44.19 -7.88 15.98
N ALA A 476 44.24 -9.17 16.33
CA ALA A 476 45.12 -9.68 17.38
C ALA A 476 46.61 -9.64 16.98
N LEU A 477 46.97 -10.04 15.76
CA LEU A 477 48.37 -10.18 15.31
C LEU A 477 49.23 -8.93 15.57
N PRO A 478 48.81 -7.70 15.17
CA PRO A 478 49.60 -6.48 15.42
C PRO A 478 49.92 -6.24 16.89
N SER A 479 48.99 -6.53 17.81
CA SER A 479 49.18 -6.27 19.25
C SER A 479 50.26 -7.16 19.89
N VAL A 480 50.33 -8.42 19.47
CA VAL A 480 51.34 -9.39 19.93
C VAL A 480 52.72 -9.07 19.35
N ILE A 481 52.77 -8.55 18.12
CA ILE A 481 54.02 -8.10 17.48
C ILE A 481 54.54 -6.83 18.19
N TRP A 482 53.69 -5.85 18.45
CA TRP A 482 54.09 -4.61 19.12
C TRP A 482 54.52 -4.80 20.58
N SER A 483 53.92 -5.72 21.34
CA SER A 483 54.37 -6.01 22.71
C SER A 483 55.78 -6.63 22.74
N LYS A 484 56.13 -7.50 21.78
CA LYS A 484 57.50 -8.01 21.60
C LYS A 484 58.51 -6.89 21.26
N ILE A 485 58.13 -5.96 20.38
CA ILE A 485 58.98 -4.83 19.99
C ILE A 485 59.22 -3.90 21.20
N ALA A 486 58.17 -3.58 21.95
CA ALA A 486 58.27 -2.77 23.16
C ALA A 486 59.15 -3.41 24.25
N TYR A 487 59.12 -4.74 24.39
CA TYR A 487 59.96 -5.47 25.34
C TYR A 487 61.44 -5.51 24.94
N GLN A 488 61.77 -5.57 23.64
CA GLN A 488 63.16 -5.59 23.17
C GLN A 488 63.81 -4.19 23.09
N LEU A 489 63.03 -3.11 23.01
CA LEU A 489 63.52 -1.73 23.00
C LEU A 489 63.71 -1.13 24.42
N GLY A 490 64.11 -1.97 25.38
CA GLY A 490 64.25 -1.62 26.79
C GLY A 490 65.41 -0.68 27.12
N GLY A 491 65.25 0.61 26.85
CA GLY A 491 66.09 1.67 27.42
C GLY A 491 65.76 1.90 28.90
N GLY A 492 66.71 1.64 29.81
CA GLY A 492 66.47 1.64 31.24
C GLY A 492 66.08 3.00 31.84
N GLY A 493 64.94 3.05 32.53
CA GLY A 493 64.49 4.22 33.30
C GLY A 493 63.50 3.82 34.39
N THR A 494 63.94 3.83 35.65
CA THR A 494 63.14 3.39 36.81
C THR A 494 62.04 4.40 37.15
N PHE A 495 60.78 4.06 36.86
CA PHE A 495 59.62 4.73 37.43
C PHE A 495 59.05 3.92 38.59
N TYR A 496 58.88 4.56 39.75
CA TYR A 496 58.23 3.97 40.91
C TYR A 496 56.73 3.76 40.62
N TYR A 497 56.29 2.50 40.62
CA TYR A 497 54.88 2.16 40.78
C TYR A 497 54.58 1.90 42.26
N SER A 498 53.59 2.60 42.81
CA SER A 498 52.89 2.14 44.01
C SER A 498 51.89 1.06 43.60
N PRO A 499 51.94 -0.16 44.17
CA PRO A 499 51.19 -1.30 43.63
C PRO A 499 49.80 -1.46 44.29
N LEU A 500 48.74 -1.54 43.48
CA LEU A 500 47.48 -2.22 43.83
C LEU A 500 46.56 -2.42 42.60
N ILE A 501 45.90 -3.58 42.53
CA ILE A 501 44.76 -3.92 41.63
C ILE A 501 45.01 -4.00 40.10
N VAL A 502 46.16 -4.46 39.60
CA VAL A 502 46.27 -5.03 38.22
C VAL A 502 47.23 -6.23 38.13
N LEU A 503 47.09 -7.28 38.95
CA LEU A 503 47.93 -8.50 38.82
C LEU A 503 47.43 -9.86 39.41
N PRO A 504 46.11 -10.20 39.44
CA PRO A 504 45.71 -11.63 39.55
C PRO A 504 45.22 -12.27 38.23
N VAL A 505 44.49 -11.50 37.41
CA VAL A 505 43.66 -12.06 36.33
C VAL A 505 44.48 -12.60 35.15
N SER A 506 45.52 -11.88 34.74
CA SER A 506 46.30 -12.19 33.53
C SER A 506 47.03 -13.55 33.61
N VAL A 507 47.50 -13.93 34.81
CA VAL A 507 48.20 -15.20 35.03
C VAL A 507 47.23 -16.38 35.03
N ALA A 508 46.03 -16.20 35.59
CA ALA A 508 44.99 -17.22 35.58
C ALA A 508 44.50 -17.54 34.16
N ILE A 509 44.30 -16.52 33.32
CA ILE A 509 43.88 -16.69 31.92
C ILE A 509 44.94 -17.45 31.10
N GLY A 510 46.23 -17.13 31.28
CA GLY A 510 47.32 -17.84 30.62
C GLY A 510 47.35 -19.34 30.97
N ALA A 511 47.16 -19.69 32.24
CA ALA A 511 47.12 -21.07 32.70
C ALA A 511 45.92 -21.86 32.14
N VAL A 512 44.72 -21.25 32.12
CA VAL A 512 43.49 -21.89 31.61
C VAL A 512 43.58 -22.13 30.10
N ILE A 513 44.07 -21.17 29.32
CA ILE A 513 44.22 -21.32 27.87
C ILE A 513 45.27 -22.39 27.51
N GLY A 514 46.41 -22.41 28.20
CA GLY A 514 47.45 -23.44 28.00
C GLY A 514 46.93 -24.86 28.25
N TYR A 515 46.24 -25.06 29.37
CA TYR A 515 45.68 -26.37 29.76
C TYR A 515 44.59 -26.87 28.80
N GLY A 516 43.81 -25.95 28.21
CA GLY A 516 42.81 -26.28 27.19
C GLY A 516 43.43 -26.79 25.88
N ILE A 517 44.48 -26.11 25.40
CA ILE A 517 45.15 -26.45 24.14
C ILE A 517 45.83 -27.82 24.20
N GLU A 518 46.53 -28.13 25.30
CA GLU A 518 47.26 -29.40 25.45
C GLU A 518 46.33 -30.62 25.47
N LYS A 519 45.18 -30.53 26.16
CA LYS A 519 44.14 -31.58 26.12
C LYS A 519 43.43 -31.68 24.76
N GLY A 520 43.29 -30.56 24.03
CA GLY A 520 42.79 -30.56 22.66
C GLY A 520 43.71 -31.36 21.73
N TYR A 521 45.01 -31.08 21.78
CA TYR A 521 46.00 -31.66 20.86
C TYR A 521 46.16 -33.17 21.02
N GLN A 522 46.14 -33.69 22.26
CA GLN A 522 46.19 -35.14 22.52
C GLN A 522 44.94 -35.88 22.01
N LYS A 523 43.77 -35.23 22.00
CA LYS A 523 42.50 -35.88 21.58
C LYS A 523 42.40 -36.11 20.07
N VAL A 524 43.19 -35.39 19.26
CA VAL A 524 43.17 -35.49 17.79
C VAL A 524 44.10 -36.60 17.25
N LYS A 525 45.14 -36.99 17.99
CA LYS A 525 46.08 -38.07 17.58
C LYS A 525 45.55 -39.50 17.79
N GLY A 526 44.35 -39.67 18.35
CA GLY A 526 43.78 -40.99 18.68
C GLY A 526 42.94 -41.68 17.59
N LYS A 527 42.77 -41.08 16.40
CA LYS A 527 42.02 -41.68 15.27
C LYS A 527 42.59 -41.32 13.89
N ARG A 528 43.62 -42.04 13.48
CA ARG A 528 43.89 -42.42 12.08
C ARG A 528 44.67 -43.73 12.07
#